data_AF-W1PRX5-F1
#
_entry.id   AF-W1PRX5-F1
#
_cell.length_a   1.000
_cell.length_b   1.000
_cell.length_c   1.000
_cell.angle_alpha   90.00
_cell.angle_beta   90.00
_cell.angle_gamma   90.00
#
_symmetry.space_group_name_H-M   'P 1'
#
loop_
_entity.id
_entity.type
_entity.pdbx_description
1 polymer ?
#
loop_
_entity_poly.entity_id
_entity_poly.type
_entity_poly.pdbx_seq_one_letter_code
_entity_poly.pdbx_strand_id
1 'polypeptide(L)'
;MFGQTGASAPAFGFGGAIPSTPSFTTPNAPAFGSSLFSTPATAATNASPFQMSQQPSPFSQPQLTTQMAPISPLPFSMADRDIQGIVDAYKDEPGNPKYAFKHLLFSVTDPSMRVKPVGISDIMWAEAMAKLEGMESSDRERLWPQLVQGFKDLSQRLKLQDEALVSDVERLRTTQTNVKLLERHFQVDTLPWIQRMRQKEQGLQRRLLRVMRIVEALEGKGFRVPLMKNEAQLAEKLAGLVKQLKGAGAELPRRVHNLLAVSRMQENGMTGASVSVYLPSSAKIQEQSQADMQEVLQQQTEAIARLGNVLKRDMRNMEIIMSEDTKMEEEASQS
;
A
#
# COMPACT_ATOMS: atom_id res chain seq x y z
N MET A 1 -42.50 18.47 19.26
CA MET A 1 -42.05 18.25 20.65
C MET A 1 -41.22 16.98 20.66
N PHE A 2 -39.99 17.08 21.22
CA PHE A 2 -38.96 16.08 21.60
C PHE A 2 -39.38 14.60 21.62
N GLY A 3 -38.55 13.58 21.36
CA GLY A 3 -37.10 13.32 21.18
C GLY A 3 -37.01 11.79 20.93
N GLN A 4 -35.93 11.07 20.64
CA GLN A 4 -34.50 11.22 20.88
C GLN A 4 -33.78 10.15 20.03
N THR A 5 -32.59 10.48 19.55
CA THR A 5 -31.69 9.66 18.73
C THR A 5 -30.76 8.79 19.58
N GLY A 6 -30.50 7.56 19.15
CA GLY A 6 -29.39 6.73 19.63
C GLY A 6 -28.54 6.25 18.46
N ALA A 7 -27.46 6.99 18.16
CA ALA A 7 -26.48 6.63 17.14
C ALA A 7 -25.23 6.07 17.83
N SER A 8 -24.86 4.83 17.50
CA SER A 8 -23.56 4.24 17.80
C SER A 8 -22.80 4.10 16.49
N ALA A 9 -21.68 4.80 16.38
CA ALA A 9 -20.77 4.72 15.23
C ALA A 9 -19.90 3.45 15.31
N PRO A 10 -19.57 2.79 14.19
CA PRO A 10 -18.43 1.88 14.13
C PRO A 10 -17.16 2.65 13.73
N ALA A 11 -16.12 2.47 14.52
CA ALA A 11 -14.76 2.92 14.23
C ALA A 11 -14.09 1.94 13.26
N PHE A 12 -13.68 2.41 12.09
CA PHE A 12 -12.78 1.69 11.19
C PHE A 12 -11.36 2.19 11.40
N GLY A 13 -10.56 1.40 12.11
CA GLY A 13 -9.13 1.61 12.30
C GLY A 13 -8.36 0.83 11.24
N PHE A 14 -7.63 1.55 10.39
CA PHE A 14 -6.62 1.02 9.48
C PHE A 14 -5.28 1.04 10.21
N GLY A 15 -4.72 -0.13 10.53
CA GLY A 15 -3.50 -0.26 11.32
C GLY A 15 -2.63 -1.40 10.79
N GLY A 16 -1.58 -1.02 10.06
CA GLY A 16 -0.65 -1.92 9.41
C GLY A 16 0.23 -2.72 10.35
N ALA A 17 0.74 -3.82 9.79
CA ALA A 17 1.58 -4.83 10.39
C ALA A 17 2.90 -4.30 10.98
N ILE A 18 3.27 -4.89 12.12
CA ILE A 18 4.61 -4.83 12.72
C ILE A 18 5.24 -6.22 12.53
N PRO A 19 6.42 -6.35 11.92
CA PRO A 19 7.26 -7.52 12.10
C PRO A 19 8.43 -7.18 13.04
N SER A 20 8.66 -8.01 14.06
CA SER A 20 9.88 -7.96 14.86
C SER A 20 10.37 -9.35 15.24
N THR A 21 11.58 -9.68 14.78
CA THR A 21 12.74 -10.28 15.47
C THR A 21 13.78 -10.72 14.42
N PRO A 22 15.10 -10.87 14.73
CA PRO A 22 15.78 -10.73 16.03
C PRO A 22 17.06 -9.85 16.00
N SER A 23 17.65 -9.68 17.20
CA SER A 23 19.10 -9.66 17.50
C SER A 23 19.83 -8.34 17.83
N PHE A 24 20.24 -8.32 19.11
CA PHE A 24 21.57 -7.96 19.66
C PHE A 24 22.04 -6.49 19.65
N THR A 25 21.78 -5.82 20.77
CA THR A 25 22.58 -4.69 21.27
C THR A 25 23.34 -5.12 22.53
N THR A 26 24.66 -4.95 22.57
CA THR A 26 25.32 -3.93 23.42
C THR A 26 26.85 -4.06 23.37
N PRO A 27 27.57 -2.93 23.37
CA PRO A 27 29.01 -2.86 23.53
C PRO A 27 29.38 -2.72 25.01
N ASN A 28 30.67 -2.92 25.33
CA ASN A 28 31.52 -2.07 26.18
C ASN A 28 32.57 -2.90 26.98
N ALA A 29 33.86 -2.65 26.75
CA ALA A 29 34.91 -2.49 27.78
C ALA A 29 36.33 -2.37 27.15
N PRO A 30 37.28 -1.66 27.80
CA PRO A 30 38.48 -1.11 27.19
C PRO A 30 39.75 -1.96 27.43
N ALA A 31 40.78 -1.77 26.61
CA ALA A 31 42.12 -2.33 26.84
C ALA A 31 43.23 -1.34 26.48
N PHE A 32 43.89 -0.88 27.54
CA PHE A 32 45.33 -0.59 27.76
C PHE A 32 46.35 -0.70 26.60
N GLY A 33 47.29 0.26 26.53
CA GLY A 33 48.70 -0.05 26.23
C GLY A 33 49.48 0.82 25.21
N SER A 34 50.19 1.84 25.71
CA SER A 34 51.58 2.25 25.39
C SER A 34 52.15 2.37 23.95
N SER A 35 52.47 3.63 23.59
CA SER A 35 53.77 4.23 23.15
C SER A 35 54.67 3.63 22.05
N LEU A 36 55.41 4.56 21.42
CA LEU A 36 56.68 4.46 20.65
C LEU A 36 56.60 4.23 19.13
N PHE A 37 56.82 5.29 18.32
CA PHE A 37 58.03 5.43 17.48
C PHE A 37 58.11 6.82 16.80
N SER A 38 59.31 7.18 16.37
CA SER A 38 59.89 8.51 16.17
C SER A 38 60.46 8.70 14.75
N THR A 39 60.21 9.87 14.11
CA THR A 39 61.06 10.65 13.14
C THR A 39 61.66 9.98 11.87
N PRO A 40 62.28 10.70 10.89
CA PRO A 40 62.52 12.16 10.72
C PRO A 40 62.19 12.78 9.33
N ALA A 41 62.55 14.06 9.25
CA ALA A 41 62.44 15.14 8.26
C ALA A 41 63.07 14.99 6.85
N THR A 42 62.69 15.92 5.95
CA THR A 42 63.50 16.84 5.08
C THR A 42 62.55 17.47 4.02
N ALA A 43 62.71 18.66 3.41
CA ALA A 43 63.46 19.91 3.58
C ALA A 43 62.94 20.95 2.52
N ALA A 44 63.41 22.21 2.61
CA ALA A 44 63.42 23.30 1.59
C ALA A 44 62.18 24.24 1.54
N THR A 45 62.16 25.50 2.07
CA THR A 45 62.92 26.78 1.84
C THR A 45 62.22 27.74 0.86
N ASN A 46 61.75 28.91 1.35
CA ASN A 46 62.15 30.23 0.81
C ASN A 46 61.73 31.47 1.66
N ALA A 47 62.74 32.33 1.88
CA ALA A 47 62.88 33.77 2.21
C ALA A 47 61.70 34.73 2.59
N SER A 48 61.85 35.33 3.79
CA SER A 48 61.82 36.73 4.31
C SER A 48 61.68 37.98 3.37
N PRO A 49 61.64 39.25 3.88
CA PRO A 49 61.28 39.81 5.21
C PRO A 49 60.42 41.12 5.17
N PHE A 50 59.90 41.61 6.31
CA PHE A 50 59.94 43.05 6.64
C PHE A 50 59.86 43.29 8.16
N GLN A 51 60.70 44.21 8.64
CA GLN A 51 60.98 44.59 10.03
C GLN A 51 60.06 45.72 10.51
N MET A 52 59.86 45.88 11.84
CA MET A 52 60.33 47.08 12.57
C MET A 52 60.33 46.91 14.11
N SER A 53 61.44 47.39 14.68
CA SER A 53 61.98 47.56 16.05
C SER A 53 61.07 48.05 17.21
N GLN A 54 61.37 47.65 18.47
CA GLN A 54 62.25 48.37 19.43
C GLN A 54 62.38 47.65 20.81
N GLN A 55 63.38 48.09 21.58
CA GLN A 55 64.17 47.41 22.62
C GLN A 55 63.91 48.03 24.04
N PRO A 56 64.70 47.85 25.14
CA PRO A 56 64.37 46.95 26.28
C PRO A 56 64.46 47.52 27.74
N SER A 57 63.92 46.76 28.74
CA SER A 57 64.31 46.59 30.20
C SER A 57 64.39 47.80 31.19
N PRO A 58 64.45 47.65 32.56
CA PRO A 58 64.34 46.46 33.45
C PRO A 58 63.48 46.62 34.75
N PHE A 59 63.24 45.48 35.43
CA PHE A 59 63.08 45.26 36.90
C PHE A 59 62.43 46.32 37.82
N SER A 60 61.28 45.99 38.41
CA SER A 60 61.01 46.10 39.87
C SER A 60 59.63 45.52 40.23
N GLN A 61 59.62 44.48 41.06
CA GLN A 61 58.57 44.22 42.06
C GLN A 61 58.96 45.04 43.31
N PRO A 62 58.06 45.49 44.22
CA PRO A 62 56.87 44.75 44.67
C PRO A 62 55.63 45.62 45.03
N GLN A 63 54.42 45.03 45.01
CA GLN A 63 53.43 45.21 46.09
C GLN A 63 52.19 44.34 45.83
N LEU A 64 51.94 43.40 46.75
CA LEU A 64 50.62 42.81 46.91
C LEU A 64 49.65 43.91 47.33
N THR A 65 48.75 44.29 46.43
CA THR A 65 47.51 44.98 46.78
C THR A 65 46.35 44.07 46.40
N THR A 66 45.76 43.46 47.42
CA THR A 66 44.42 42.88 47.40
C THR A 66 43.45 43.95 46.88
N GLN A 67 43.13 43.91 45.58
CA GLN A 67 41.93 44.57 45.07
C GLN A 67 40.80 43.55 45.05
N MET A 68 39.91 43.71 46.04
CA MET A 68 38.54 43.23 45.97
C MET A 68 37.93 43.80 44.69
N ALA A 69 37.76 42.96 43.66
CA ALA A 69 36.92 43.33 42.53
C ALA A 69 35.53 43.68 43.08
N PRO A 70 34.94 44.82 42.70
CA PRO A 70 33.61 45.18 43.17
C PRO A 70 32.63 44.13 42.65
N ILE A 71 32.00 43.41 43.58
CA ILE A 71 30.81 42.60 43.30
C ILE A 71 29.76 43.58 42.80
N SER A 72 29.52 43.57 41.49
CA SER A 72 28.42 44.31 40.89
C SER A 72 27.12 43.81 41.53
N PRO A 73 26.31 44.66 42.20
CA PRO A 73 25.04 44.22 42.74
C PRO A 73 24.15 43.85 41.57
N LEU A 74 23.87 42.55 41.40
CA LEU A 74 22.84 42.06 40.50
C LEU A 74 21.51 42.73 40.94
N PRO A 75 20.89 43.60 40.13
CA PRO A 75 19.74 44.40 40.58
C PRO A 75 18.41 43.63 40.59
N PHE A 76 18.42 42.30 40.52
CA PHE A 76 17.21 41.49 40.49
C PHE A 76 17.34 40.29 41.43
N SER A 77 16.35 40.13 42.30
CA SER A 77 16.14 38.89 43.05
C SER A 77 15.98 37.74 42.05
N MET A 78 16.52 36.55 42.35
CA MET A 78 16.37 35.36 41.50
C MET A 78 14.88 35.08 41.19
N ALA A 79 13.99 35.36 42.15
CA ALA A 79 12.55 35.23 41.98
C ALA A 79 11.98 36.21 40.92
N ASP A 80 12.47 37.45 40.86
CA ASP A 80 12.03 38.43 39.87
C ASP A 80 12.51 38.05 38.46
N ARG A 81 13.70 37.45 38.36
CA ARG A 81 14.21 36.90 37.09
C ARG A 81 13.34 35.74 36.60
N ASP A 82 12.90 34.86 37.50
CA ASP A 82 12.07 33.71 37.15
C ASP A 82 10.64 34.14 36.78
N ILE A 83 10.06 35.10 37.51
CA ILE A 83 8.79 35.74 37.15
C ILE A 83 8.89 36.41 35.78
N GLN A 84 9.96 37.16 35.51
CA GLN A 84 10.19 37.77 34.20
C GLN A 84 10.35 36.71 33.10
N GLY A 85 11.00 35.58 33.41
CA GLY A 85 11.11 34.43 32.51
C GLY A 85 9.76 33.80 32.18
N ILE A 86 8.87 33.66 33.15
CA ILE A 86 7.49 33.18 32.94
C ILE A 86 6.70 34.19 32.12
N VAL A 87 6.79 35.48 32.45
CA VAL A 87 6.10 36.53 31.68
C VAL A 87 6.58 36.54 30.23
N ASP A 88 7.89 36.43 30.01
CA ASP A 88 8.47 36.35 28.67
C ASP A 88 8.11 35.04 27.95
N ALA A 89 7.89 33.93 28.66
CA ALA A 89 7.43 32.68 28.04
C ALA A 89 6.01 32.77 27.45
N TYR A 90 5.17 33.66 27.97
CA TYR A 90 3.77 33.85 27.55
C TYR A 90 3.55 35.08 26.66
N LYS A 91 4.55 35.95 26.51
CA LYS A 91 4.50 37.11 25.60
C LYS A 91 4.57 36.66 24.15
N ASP A 92 3.44 36.74 23.46
CA ASP A 92 3.27 36.40 22.05
C ASP A 92 3.75 37.53 21.12
N GLU A 93 5.03 37.87 21.21
CA GLU A 93 5.67 38.88 20.36
C GLU A 93 6.50 38.18 19.26
N PRO A 94 6.41 38.62 17.98
CA PRO A 94 7.08 37.96 16.86
C PRO A 94 8.62 37.94 16.96
N GLY A 95 9.20 38.82 17.79
CA GLY A 95 10.63 38.88 18.08
C GLY A 95 11.07 38.13 19.34
N ASN A 96 10.16 37.51 20.09
CA ASN A 96 10.49 36.89 21.38
C ASN A 96 11.09 35.48 21.19
N PRO A 97 12.39 35.27 21.47
CA PRO A 97 13.00 33.95 21.32
C PRO A 97 12.63 32.98 22.46
N LYS A 98 12.09 33.48 23.58
CA LYS A 98 11.76 32.70 24.79
C LYS A 98 10.30 32.26 24.85
N TYR A 99 9.49 32.58 23.84
CA TYR A 99 8.08 32.18 23.81
C TYR A 99 7.95 30.65 23.84
N ALA A 100 7.24 30.12 24.83
CA ALA A 100 7.22 28.68 25.11
C ALA A 100 6.32 27.88 24.15
N PHE A 101 5.31 28.51 23.56
CA PHE A 101 4.33 27.84 22.70
C PHE A 101 4.68 27.95 21.20
N LYS A 102 5.96 27.76 20.86
CA LYS A 102 6.44 27.69 19.47
C LYS A 102 6.63 26.23 19.08
N HIS A 103 5.90 25.79 18.06
CA HIS A 103 6.06 24.46 17.50
C HIS A 103 6.15 24.49 15.99
N LEU A 104 6.95 23.59 15.42
CA LEU A 104 6.99 23.34 13.98
C LEU A 104 6.14 22.13 13.67
N LEU A 105 5.07 22.35 12.91
CA LEU A 105 4.20 21.29 12.44
C LEU A 105 4.30 21.17 10.93
N PHE A 106 4.30 19.95 10.43
CA PHE A 106 4.35 19.67 9.00
C PHE A 106 3.01 19.98 8.35
N SER A 107 3.03 20.70 7.24
CA SER A 107 1.87 20.98 6.39
C SER A 107 2.20 20.64 4.95
N VAL A 108 1.17 20.35 4.15
CA VAL A 108 1.29 20.15 2.72
C VAL A 108 1.54 21.51 2.08
N THR A 109 2.74 21.71 1.52
CA THR A 109 3.16 23.00 0.96
C THR A 109 3.82 22.80 -0.38
N ASP A 110 3.40 23.62 -1.35
CA ASP A 110 3.97 23.61 -2.69
C ASP A 110 5.48 23.90 -2.66
N PRO A 111 6.29 23.22 -3.50
CA PRO A 111 7.74 23.39 -3.52
C PRO A 111 8.21 24.84 -3.72
N SER A 112 7.44 25.65 -4.44
CA SER A 112 7.72 27.08 -4.69
C SER A 112 7.57 27.96 -3.44
N MET A 113 6.80 27.52 -2.43
CA MET A 113 6.48 28.27 -1.22
C MET A 113 7.32 27.85 -0.01
N ARG A 114 8.32 26.99 -0.23
CA ARG A 114 9.19 26.46 0.83
C ARG A 114 10.20 27.50 1.29
N VAL A 115 9.88 28.13 2.41
CA VAL A 115 10.77 29.11 3.07
C VAL A 115 10.91 28.73 4.53
N LYS A 116 12.09 28.98 5.11
CA LYS A 116 12.30 28.89 6.56
C LYS A 116 11.52 30.02 7.25
N PRO A 117 10.55 29.72 8.14
CA PRO A 117 9.81 30.77 8.81
C PRO A 117 10.72 31.61 9.72
N VAL A 118 10.42 32.91 9.78
CA VAL A 118 11.16 33.88 10.61
C VAL A 118 10.88 33.66 12.10
N GLY A 119 11.86 33.91 12.98
CA GLY A 119 11.67 33.83 14.43
C GLY A 119 11.80 32.43 15.06
N ILE A 120 12.30 31.45 14.30
CA ILE A 120 12.64 30.09 14.76
C ILE A 120 14.14 30.01 15.06
N SER A 121 14.51 29.36 16.16
CA SER A 121 15.91 29.03 16.44
C SER A 121 16.46 27.98 15.45
N ASP A 122 17.75 28.07 15.13
CA ASP A 122 18.40 27.13 14.20
C ASP A 122 18.33 25.68 14.68
N ILE A 123 18.30 25.48 16.00
CA ILE A 123 18.19 24.15 16.62
C ILE A 123 16.80 23.54 16.36
N MET A 124 15.72 24.30 16.58
CA MET A 124 14.35 23.81 16.31
C MET A 124 14.15 23.54 14.82
N TRP A 125 14.71 24.39 13.96
CA TRP A 125 14.67 24.19 12.51
C TRP A 125 15.42 22.93 12.08
N ALA A 126 16.65 22.73 12.58
CA ALA A 126 17.45 21.54 12.30
C ALA A 126 16.76 20.26 12.79
N GLU A 127 16.14 20.28 13.98
CA GLU A 127 15.38 19.13 14.48
C GLU A 127 14.16 18.80 13.61
N ALA A 128 13.41 19.80 13.16
CA ALA A 128 12.26 19.59 12.27
C ALA A 128 12.68 19.09 10.89
N MET A 129 13.78 19.60 10.34
CA MET A 129 14.34 19.11 9.08
C MET A 129 14.88 17.68 9.22
N ALA A 130 15.56 17.36 10.33
CA ALA A 130 16.01 16.00 10.62
C ALA A 130 14.84 15.01 10.74
N LYS A 131 13.71 15.45 11.34
CA LYS A 131 12.47 14.65 11.37
C LYS A 131 11.92 14.42 9.97
N LEU A 132 11.90 15.45 9.12
CA LEU A 132 11.46 15.33 7.73
C LEU A 132 12.38 14.37 6.94
N GLU A 133 13.69 14.49 7.10
CA GLU A 133 14.70 13.59 6.52
C GLU A 133 14.64 12.16 7.09
N GLY A 134 13.91 11.92 8.18
CA GLY A 134 13.61 10.60 8.71
C GLY A 134 12.34 9.96 8.14
N MET A 135 11.47 10.72 7.47
CA MET A 135 10.18 10.24 6.93
C MET A 135 10.34 9.52 5.59
N GLU A 136 9.25 8.95 5.05
CA GLU A 136 9.24 8.33 3.72
C GLU A 136 9.50 9.39 2.61
N SER A 137 10.01 8.97 1.45
CA SER A 137 10.24 9.87 0.31
C SER A 137 8.98 10.63 -0.11
N SER A 138 7.83 9.96 -0.06
CA SER A 138 6.51 10.53 -0.38
C SER A 138 6.15 11.72 0.54
N ASP A 139 6.50 11.62 1.82
CA ASP A 139 6.23 12.65 2.81
C ASP A 139 7.25 13.79 2.74
N ARG A 140 8.53 13.49 2.48
CA ARG A 140 9.58 14.49 2.28
C ARG A 140 9.27 15.46 1.15
N GLU A 141 8.67 14.95 0.08
CA GLU A 141 8.34 15.73 -1.10
C GLU A 141 7.05 16.52 -0.96
N ARG A 142 6.17 16.17 -0.01
CA ARG A 142 4.86 16.81 0.16
C ARG A 142 4.79 17.75 1.36
N LEU A 143 5.47 17.37 2.44
CA LEU A 143 5.40 18.06 3.72
C LEU A 143 6.50 19.12 3.86
N TRP A 144 6.16 20.22 4.51
CA TRP A 144 7.11 21.27 4.87
C TRP A 144 6.85 21.79 6.29
N PRO A 145 7.89 22.07 7.10
CA PRO A 145 7.70 22.61 8.44
C PRO A 145 7.08 24.02 8.40
N GLN A 146 5.98 24.21 9.13
CA GLN A 146 5.31 25.49 9.31
C GLN A 146 5.33 25.86 10.79
N LEU A 147 5.65 27.13 11.07
CA LEU A 147 5.62 27.67 12.42
C LEU A 147 4.18 27.81 12.89
N VAL A 148 3.93 27.35 14.11
CA VAL A 148 2.68 27.52 14.84
C VAL A 148 3.01 28.22 16.14
N GLN A 149 2.42 29.40 16.33
CA GLN A 149 2.64 30.23 17.49
C GLN A 149 1.35 30.30 18.34
N GLY A 150 1.40 29.67 19.51
CA GLY A 150 0.33 29.71 20.50
C GLY A 150 -0.98 29.04 20.07
N PHE A 151 -2.03 29.31 20.84
CA PHE A 151 -3.35 28.68 20.66
C PHE A 151 -4.15 29.25 19.49
N LYS A 152 -3.84 30.47 19.04
CA LYS A 152 -4.55 31.10 17.91
C LYS A 152 -4.28 30.34 16.61
N ASP A 153 -3.01 30.05 16.32
CA ASP A 153 -2.63 29.29 15.13
C ASP A 153 -3.09 27.83 15.20
N LEU A 154 -3.08 27.22 16.39
CA LEU A 154 -3.66 25.90 16.60
C LEU A 154 -5.17 25.89 16.33
N SER A 155 -5.91 26.91 16.77
CA SER A 155 -7.34 27.03 16.51
C SER A 155 -7.64 27.24 15.02
N GLN A 156 -6.79 27.98 14.31
CA GLN A 156 -6.90 28.15 12.86
C GLN A 156 -6.65 26.82 12.14
N ARG A 157 -5.63 26.06 12.57
CA ARG A 157 -5.35 24.72 12.04
C ARG A 157 -6.49 23.75 12.29
N LEU A 158 -7.10 23.78 13.47
CA LEU A 158 -8.27 22.96 13.77
C LEU A 158 -9.42 23.26 12.80
N LYS A 159 -9.70 24.54 12.53
CA LYS A 159 -10.71 24.93 11.53
C LYS A 159 -10.38 24.41 10.13
N LEU A 160 -9.12 24.52 9.70
CA LEU A 160 -8.69 23.98 8.40
C LEU A 160 -8.82 22.45 8.34
N GLN A 161 -8.57 21.75 9.45
CA GLN A 161 -8.76 20.31 9.55
C GLN A 161 -10.25 19.94 9.46
N ASP A 162 -11.13 20.67 10.14
CA ASP A 162 -12.57 20.47 10.06
C ASP A 162 -13.10 20.68 8.62
N GLU A 163 -12.65 21.74 7.95
CA GLU A 163 -12.99 22.02 6.55
C GLU A 163 -12.50 20.91 5.61
N ALA A 164 -11.25 20.44 5.79
CA ALA A 164 -10.68 19.35 5.01
C ALA A 164 -11.45 18.03 5.24
N LEU A 165 -11.84 17.74 6.48
CA LEU A 165 -12.61 16.55 6.84
C LEU A 165 -13.98 16.56 6.14
N VAL A 166 -14.68 17.69 6.15
CA VAL A 166 -15.97 17.83 5.45
C VAL A 166 -15.81 17.57 3.95
N SER A 167 -14.80 18.18 3.32
CA SER A 167 -14.49 17.96 1.91
C SER A 167 -14.16 16.49 1.61
N ASP A 168 -13.35 15.84 2.43
CA ASP A 168 -12.98 14.44 2.22
C ASP A 168 -14.17 13.48 2.41
N VAL A 169 -15.05 13.75 3.38
CA VAL A 169 -16.30 13.00 3.55
C VAL A 169 -17.20 13.15 2.31
N GLU A 170 -17.30 14.34 1.72
CA GLU A 170 -18.06 14.56 0.49
C GLU A 170 -17.46 13.84 -0.72
N ARG A 171 -16.13 13.87 -0.85
CA ARG A 171 -15.40 13.12 -1.88
C ARG A 171 -15.63 11.61 -1.73
N LEU A 172 -15.51 11.07 -0.52
CA LEU A 172 -15.77 9.66 -0.22
C LEU A 172 -17.22 9.27 -0.49
N ARG A 173 -18.18 10.15 -0.19
CA ARG A 173 -19.59 9.93 -0.52
C ARG A 173 -19.79 9.83 -2.03
N THR A 174 -19.16 10.73 -2.79
CA THR A 174 -19.25 10.75 -4.26
C THR A 174 -18.61 9.51 -4.88
N THR A 175 -17.44 9.09 -4.40
CA THR A 175 -16.80 7.85 -4.88
C THR A 175 -17.66 6.63 -4.53
N GLN A 176 -18.24 6.58 -3.33
CA GLN A 176 -19.15 5.50 -2.94
C GLN A 176 -20.38 5.44 -3.86
N THR A 177 -20.99 6.58 -4.20
CA THR A 177 -22.13 6.60 -5.14
C THR A 177 -21.73 6.13 -6.53
N ASN A 178 -20.54 6.51 -7.01
CA ASN A 178 -20.03 6.08 -8.31
C ASN A 178 -19.77 4.58 -8.35
N VAL A 179 -19.19 4.02 -7.28
CA VAL A 179 -18.96 2.57 -7.16
C VAL A 179 -20.30 1.82 -7.18
N LYS A 180 -21.31 2.28 -6.43
CA LYS A 180 -22.65 1.66 -6.43
C LYS A 180 -23.32 1.72 -7.81
N LEU A 181 -23.18 2.84 -8.52
CA LEU A 181 -23.72 2.98 -9.87
C LEU A 181 -23.03 2.02 -10.84
N LEU A 182 -21.70 1.91 -10.75
CA LEU A 182 -20.90 1.01 -11.56
C LEU A 182 -21.26 -0.45 -11.29
N GLU A 183 -21.40 -0.82 -10.02
CA GLU A 183 -21.83 -2.15 -9.60
C GLU A 183 -23.21 -2.49 -10.15
N ARG A 184 -24.17 -1.56 -10.01
CA ARG A 184 -25.51 -1.73 -10.58
C ARG A 184 -25.45 -1.93 -12.10
N HIS A 185 -24.72 -1.08 -12.80
CA HIS A 185 -24.57 -1.18 -14.27
C HIS A 185 -23.94 -2.52 -14.66
N PHE A 186 -22.92 -2.97 -13.93
CA PHE A 186 -22.32 -4.27 -14.19
C PHE A 186 -23.30 -5.43 -13.97
N GLN A 187 -24.03 -5.45 -12.86
CA GLN A 187 -24.94 -6.53 -12.51
C GLN A 187 -26.19 -6.56 -13.39
N VAL A 188 -26.78 -5.40 -13.67
CA VAL A 188 -28.07 -5.29 -14.37
C VAL A 188 -27.91 -5.30 -15.89
N ASP A 189 -26.86 -4.64 -16.41
CA ASP A 189 -26.72 -4.43 -17.85
C ASP A 189 -25.64 -5.33 -18.44
N THR A 190 -24.42 -5.24 -17.92
CA THR A 190 -23.25 -5.92 -18.51
C THR A 190 -23.35 -7.45 -18.40
N LEU A 191 -23.64 -7.99 -17.22
CA LEU A 191 -23.71 -9.44 -17.01
C LEU A 191 -24.80 -10.11 -17.88
N PRO A 192 -26.06 -9.63 -17.90
CA PRO A 192 -27.08 -10.20 -18.77
C PRO A 192 -26.79 -9.98 -20.26
N TRP A 193 -26.12 -8.87 -20.62
CA TRP A 193 -25.69 -8.66 -21.99
C TRP A 193 -24.63 -9.68 -22.43
N ILE A 194 -23.61 -9.95 -21.61
CA ILE A 194 -22.61 -10.99 -21.87
C ILE A 194 -23.29 -12.36 -22.04
N GLN A 195 -24.27 -12.70 -21.18
CA GLN A 195 -25.02 -13.95 -21.30
C GLN A 195 -25.80 -14.03 -22.63
N ARG A 196 -26.48 -12.94 -23.02
CA ARG A 196 -27.17 -12.86 -24.31
C ARG A 196 -26.22 -13.01 -25.49
N MET A 197 -25.04 -12.39 -25.44
CA MET A 197 -24.02 -12.52 -26.50
C MET A 197 -23.49 -13.95 -26.60
N ARG A 198 -23.21 -14.61 -25.47
CA ARG A 198 -22.81 -16.03 -25.45
C ARG A 198 -23.89 -16.94 -26.03
N GLN A 199 -25.16 -16.70 -25.72
CA GLN A 199 -26.27 -17.47 -26.30
C GLN A 199 -26.39 -17.24 -27.81
N LYS A 200 -26.24 -15.99 -28.28
CA LYS A 200 -26.23 -15.68 -29.71
C LYS A 200 -25.06 -16.36 -30.44
N GLU A 201 -23.87 -16.32 -29.85
CA GLU A 201 -22.68 -17.00 -30.38
C GLU A 201 -22.94 -18.51 -30.53
N GLN A 202 -23.45 -19.19 -29.50
CA GLN A 202 -23.81 -20.60 -29.58
C GLN A 202 -24.87 -20.87 -30.66
N GLY A 203 -25.85 -19.98 -30.81
CA GLY A 203 -26.85 -20.06 -31.86
C GLY A 203 -26.25 -19.93 -33.26
N LEU A 204 -25.33 -18.98 -33.45
CA LEU A 204 -24.61 -18.77 -34.70
C LEU A 204 -23.69 -19.94 -35.04
N GLN A 205 -22.93 -20.47 -34.06
CA GLN A 205 -22.10 -21.66 -34.23
C GLN A 205 -22.94 -22.86 -34.71
N ARG A 206 -24.11 -23.09 -34.11
CA ARG A 206 -25.03 -24.16 -34.56
C ARG A 206 -25.57 -23.92 -35.97
N ARG A 207 -25.88 -22.67 -36.33
CA ARG A 207 -26.34 -22.32 -37.69
C ARG A 207 -25.22 -22.51 -38.72
N LEU A 208 -24.01 -22.08 -38.40
CA LEU A 208 -22.84 -22.26 -39.25
C LEU A 208 -22.57 -23.75 -39.50
N LEU A 209 -22.58 -24.58 -38.46
CA LEU A 209 -22.43 -26.04 -38.60
C LEU A 209 -23.52 -26.66 -39.50
N ARG A 210 -24.77 -26.17 -39.42
CA ARG A 210 -25.84 -26.63 -40.33
C ARG A 210 -25.58 -26.23 -41.78
N VAL A 211 -25.13 -24.99 -42.02
CA VAL A 211 -24.80 -24.52 -43.37
C VAL A 211 -23.62 -25.31 -43.93
N MET A 212 -22.55 -25.50 -43.15
CA MET A 212 -21.39 -26.29 -43.55
C MET A 212 -21.79 -27.71 -43.96
N ARG A 213 -22.63 -28.38 -43.15
CA ARG A 213 -23.16 -29.71 -43.49
C ARG A 213 -23.93 -29.72 -44.81
N ILE A 214 -24.68 -28.67 -45.12
CA ILE A 214 -25.42 -28.56 -46.39
C ILE A 214 -24.46 -28.34 -47.55
N VAL A 215 -23.45 -27.47 -47.38
CA VAL A 215 -22.42 -27.20 -48.39
C VAL A 215 -21.65 -28.48 -48.72
N GLU A 216 -21.12 -29.19 -47.72
CA GLU A 216 -20.43 -30.47 -47.90
C GLU A 216 -21.32 -31.51 -48.61
N ALA A 217 -22.61 -31.58 -48.25
CA ALA A 217 -23.56 -32.50 -48.89
C ALA A 217 -23.91 -32.12 -50.33
N LEU A 218 -23.82 -30.85 -50.71
CA LEU A 218 -24.05 -30.38 -52.09
C LEU A 218 -22.80 -30.56 -52.94
N GLU A 219 -21.62 -30.22 -52.41
CA GLU A 219 -20.32 -30.46 -53.06
C GLU A 219 -20.11 -31.95 -53.33
N GLY A 220 -20.40 -32.81 -52.36
CA GLY A 220 -20.30 -34.27 -52.50
C GLY A 220 -21.33 -34.91 -53.44
N LYS A 221 -22.40 -34.19 -53.84
CA LYS A 221 -23.39 -34.67 -54.82
C LYS A 221 -22.96 -34.45 -56.28
N GLY A 222 -22.05 -33.50 -56.55
CA GLY A 222 -21.55 -33.20 -57.89
C GLY A 222 -20.34 -34.04 -58.33
N PHE A 223 -19.52 -34.47 -57.36
CA PHE A 223 -18.42 -35.41 -57.58
C PHE A 223 -18.52 -36.51 -56.51
N ARG A 224 -18.87 -37.74 -56.91
CA ARG A 224 -18.81 -38.92 -56.05
C ARG A 224 -17.34 -39.26 -55.77
N VAL A 225 -16.72 -38.49 -54.89
CA VAL A 225 -15.43 -38.83 -54.32
C VAL A 225 -15.69 -39.96 -53.31
N PRO A 226 -14.99 -41.10 -53.41
CA PRO A 226 -15.09 -42.16 -52.40
C PRO A 226 -14.75 -41.60 -51.02
N LEU A 227 -15.47 -42.07 -50.00
CA LEU A 227 -15.36 -41.59 -48.62
C LEU A 227 -13.88 -41.46 -48.22
N MET A 228 -13.44 -40.23 -47.97
CA MET A 228 -12.03 -39.99 -47.69
C MET A 228 -11.65 -40.67 -46.36
N LYS A 229 -10.40 -41.13 -46.21
CA LYS A 229 -9.92 -41.78 -44.97
C LYS A 229 -10.23 -40.96 -43.72
N ASN A 230 -10.15 -39.63 -43.83
CA ASN A 230 -10.45 -38.68 -42.75
C ASN A 230 -11.95 -38.66 -42.40
N GLU A 231 -12.85 -38.80 -43.38
CA GLU A 231 -14.30 -38.86 -43.17
C GLU A 231 -14.71 -40.16 -42.47
N ALA A 232 -14.12 -41.29 -42.87
CA ALA A 232 -14.35 -42.58 -42.21
C ALA A 232 -13.96 -42.52 -40.72
N GLN A 233 -12.81 -41.92 -40.41
CA GLN A 233 -12.37 -41.70 -39.03
C GLN A 233 -13.30 -40.77 -38.25
N LEU A 234 -13.81 -39.70 -38.88
CA LEU A 234 -14.78 -38.81 -38.24
C LEU A 234 -16.11 -39.53 -37.96
N ALA A 235 -16.60 -40.33 -38.89
CA ALA A 235 -17.81 -41.12 -38.74
C ALA A 235 -17.69 -42.14 -37.60
N GLU A 236 -16.54 -42.82 -37.47
CA GLU A 236 -16.26 -43.74 -36.37
C GLU A 236 -16.24 -43.02 -35.02
N LYS A 237 -15.56 -41.85 -34.93
CA LYS A 237 -15.55 -41.01 -33.73
C LYS A 237 -16.96 -40.58 -33.31
N LEU A 238 -17.78 -40.12 -34.26
CA LEU A 238 -19.17 -39.74 -34.00
C LEU A 238 -20.02 -40.94 -33.57
N ALA A 239 -19.85 -42.10 -34.20
CA ALA A 239 -20.54 -43.32 -33.82
C ALA A 239 -20.17 -43.77 -32.39
N GLY A 240 -18.89 -43.65 -32.01
CA GLY A 240 -18.40 -43.88 -30.65
C GLY A 240 -19.09 -42.98 -29.63
N LEU A 241 -19.13 -41.67 -29.90
CA LEU A 241 -19.78 -40.68 -29.02
C LEU A 241 -21.29 -40.93 -28.90
N VAL A 242 -21.98 -41.25 -30.00
CA VAL A 242 -23.42 -41.56 -29.98
C VAL A 242 -23.70 -42.81 -29.15
N LYS A 243 -22.86 -43.86 -29.26
CA LYS A 243 -22.97 -45.06 -28.44
C LYS A 243 -22.78 -44.76 -26.94
N GLN A 244 -21.85 -43.87 -26.58
CA GLN A 244 -21.65 -43.45 -25.20
C GLN A 244 -22.84 -42.63 -24.65
N LEU A 245 -23.50 -41.82 -25.48
CA LEU A 245 -24.60 -40.95 -25.05
C LEU A 245 -25.99 -41.63 -25.06
N LYS A 246 -26.23 -42.54 -26.02
CA LYS A 246 -27.56 -43.15 -26.26
C LYS A 246 -27.58 -44.67 -26.23
N GLY A 247 -26.42 -45.34 -26.18
CA GLY A 247 -26.34 -46.80 -26.20
C GLY A 247 -26.74 -47.44 -24.88
N ALA A 248 -26.80 -48.78 -24.87
CA ALA A 248 -27.16 -49.58 -23.69
C ALA A 248 -26.24 -49.36 -22.46
N GLY A 249 -25.03 -48.82 -22.68
CA GLY A 249 -24.07 -48.39 -21.65
C GLY A 249 -24.06 -46.88 -21.36
N ALA A 250 -25.10 -46.13 -21.74
CA ALA A 250 -25.19 -44.69 -21.46
C ALA A 250 -25.44 -44.43 -19.96
N GLU A 251 -24.34 -44.36 -19.21
CA GLU A 251 -24.29 -44.06 -17.78
C GLU A 251 -24.73 -42.63 -17.47
N LEU A 252 -24.40 -41.67 -18.35
CA LEU A 252 -24.61 -40.25 -18.11
C LEU A 252 -26.09 -39.86 -17.92
N PRO A 253 -27.04 -40.21 -18.81
CA PRO A 253 -28.45 -39.87 -18.61
C PRO A 253 -29.04 -40.54 -17.35
N ARG A 254 -28.60 -41.77 -17.04
CA ARG A 254 -29.01 -42.48 -15.81
C ARG A 254 -28.48 -41.78 -14.56
N ARG A 255 -27.21 -41.38 -14.54
CA ARG A 255 -26.59 -40.62 -13.44
C ARG A 255 -27.26 -39.26 -13.24
N VAL A 256 -27.57 -38.55 -14.33
CA VAL A 256 -28.31 -37.27 -14.26
C VAL A 256 -29.71 -37.47 -13.69
N HIS A 257 -30.44 -38.50 -14.15
CA HIS A 257 -31.76 -38.80 -13.62
C HIS A 257 -31.71 -39.19 -12.13
N ASN A 258 -30.75 -40.01 -11.73
CA ASN A 258 -30.54 -40.40 -10.34
C ASN A 258 -30.18 -39.19 -9.46
N LEU A 259 -29.32 -38.28 -9.93
CA LEU A 259 -28.95 -37.06 -9.20
C LEU A 259 -30.17 -36.15 -9.06
N LEU A 260 -30.97 -35.97 -10.11
CA LEU A 260 -32.24 -35.22 -10.03
C LEU A 260 -33.23 -35.87 -9.05
N ALA A 261 -33.31 -37.20 -9.01
CA ALA A 261 -34.15 -37.92 -8.05
C ALA A 261 -33.65 -37.71 -6.62
N VAL A 262 -32.35 -37.84 -6.35
CA VAL A 262 -31.74 -37.59 -5.03
C VAL A 262 -31.92 -36.14 -4.60
N SER A 263 -31.73 -35.17 -5.50
CA SER A 263 -31.93 -33.74 -5.22
C SER A 263 -33.39 -33.46 -4.81
N ARG A 264 -34.36 -34.00 -5.55
CA ARG A 264 -35.78 -33.86 -5.22
C ARG A 264 -36.16 -34.55 -3.92
N MET A 265 -35.53 -35.69 -3.62
CA MET A 265 -35.75 -36.40 -2.34
C MET A 265 -35.14 -35.65 -1.15
N GLN A 266 -33.98 -34.99 -1.32
CA GLN A 266 -33.40 -34.13 -0.29
C GLN A 266 -34.23 -32.87 -0.06
N GLU A 267 -34.78 -32.28 -1.13
CA GLU A 267 -35.66 -31.12 -1.05
C GLU A 267 -37.01 -31.46 -0.38
N ASN A 268 -37.65 -32.57 -0.78
CA ASN A 268 -38.92 -33.02 -0.17
C ASN A 268 -38.74 -33.59 1.24
N GLY A 269 -37.59 -34.20 1.56
CA GLY A 269 -37.25 -34.69 2.90
C GLY A 269 -37.00 -33.56 3.91
N MET A 270 -36.78 -32.33 3.43
CA MET A 270 -36.66 -31.13 4.26
C MET A 270 -38.02 -30.61 4.76
N THR A 271 -39.12 -30.98 4.09
CA THR A 271 -40.47 -30.44 4.37
C THR A 271 -41.40 -31.39 5.13
N GLY A 272 -41.00 -32.64 5.37
CA GLY A 272 -41.85 -33.63 6.04
C GLY A 272 -41.05 -34.60 6.91
N ALA A 273 -41.07 -34.37 8.22
CA ALA A 273 -40.68 -35.34 9.25
C ALA A 273 -39.18 -35.69 9.43
N SER A 274 -38.26 -34.73 9.24
CA SER A 274 -36.94 -34.82 9.89
C SER A 274 -36.36 -33.44 10.17
N VAL A 275 -36.80 -32.87 11.29
CA VAL A 275 -36.10 -31.75 11.94
C VAL A 275 -34.74 -32.26 12.40
N SER A 276 -33.74 -31.99 11.58
CA SER A 276 -32.52 -31.30 11.98
C SER A 276 -31.68 -31.89 13.11
N VAL A 277 -30.93 -32.96 12.81
CA VAL A 277 -29.73 -33.33 13.60
C VAL A 277 -28.44 -32.70 13.02
N TYR A 278 -28.47 -32.20 11.77
CA TYR A 278 -27.27 -31.68 11.10
C TYR A 278 -27.33 -30.21 10.65
N LEU A 279 -28.38 -29.46 10.99
CA LEU A 279 -28.31 -28.00 10.96
C LEU A 279 -28.74 -27.43 12.31
N PRO A 280 -27.79 -26.98 13.15
CA PRO A 280 -28.10 -26.02 14.18
C PRO A 280 -28.66 -24.78 13.47
N SER A 281 -29.99 -24.67 13.41
CA SER A 281 -30.64 -23.40 13.13
C SER A 281 -30.10 -22.41 14.15
N SER A 282 -29.33 -21.44 13.67
CA SER A 282 -28.94 -20.26 14.41
C SER A 282 -28.15 -20.52 15.71
N ALA A 283 -27.05 -21.27 15.65
CA ALA A 283 -25.93 -20.88 16.50
C ALA A 283 -25.52 -19.48 16.02
N LYS A 284 -25.64 -18.46 16.89
CA LYS A 284 -25.18 -17.10 16.58
C LYS A 284 -23.70 -17.20 16.19
N ILE A 285 -23.42 -17.23 14.89
CA ILE A 285 -22.05 -17.18 14.39
C ILE A 285 -21.52 -15.85 14.92
N GLN A 286 -20.45 -15.93 15.70
CA GLN A 286 -19.85 -14.75 16.29
C GLN A 286 -19.38 -13.85 15.15
N GLU A 287 -19.89 -12.62 15.10
CA GLU A 287 -19.64 -11.68 13.99
C GLU A 287 -18.14 -11.43 13.77
N GLN A 288 -17.34 -11.46 14.86
CA GLN A 288 -15.88 -11.39 14.80
C GLN A 288 -15.26 -12.61 14.11
N SER A 289 -15.69 -13.84 14.44
CA SER A 289 -15.15 -15.03 13.76
C SER A 289 -15.59 -15.12 12.30
N GLN A 290 -16.75 -14.54 11.97
CA GLN A 290 -17.20 -14.40 10.59
C GLN A 290 -16.34 -13.37 9.82
N ALA A 291 -16.01 -12.23 10.42
CA ALA A 291 -15.14 -11.23 9.82
C ALA A 291 -13.72 -11.79 9.59
N ASP A 292 -13.16 -12.49 10.59
CA ASP A 292 -11.85 -13.15 10.47
C ASP A 292 -11.85 -14.21 9.36
N MET A 293 -12.91 -15.03 9.26
CA MET A 293 -13.06 -15.98 8.16
C MET A 293 -13.19 -15.28 6.80
N GLN A 294 -13.91 -14.17 6.71
CA GLN A 294 -14.02 -13.39 5.47
C GLN A 294 -12.67 -12.81 5.05
N GLU A 295 -11.88 -12.30 6.00
CA GLU A 295 -10.53 -11.80 5.73
C GLU A 295 -9.61 -12.92 5.23
N VAL A 296 -9.57 -14.07 5.92
CA VAL A 296 -8.76 -15.22 5.49
C VAL A 296 -9.18 -15.69 4.10
N LEU A 297 -10.49 -15.78 3.82
CA LEU A 297 -10.99 -16.15 2.50
C LEU A 297 -10.63 -15.13 1.43
N GLN A 298 -10.64 -13.83 1.76
CA GLN A 298 -10.18 -12.79 0.86
C GLN A 298 -8.69 -12.94 0.55
N GLN A 299 -7.85 -13.10 1.58
CA GLN A 299 -6.41 -13.32 1.42
C GLN A 299 -6.12 -14.56 0.56
N GLN A 300 -6.84 -15.66 0.80
CA GLN A 300 -6.71 -16.88 -0.01
C GLN A 300 -7.14 -16.65 -1.46
N THR A 301 -8.24 -15.94 -1.69
CA THR A 301 -8.74 -15.62 -3.05
C THR A 301 -7.73 -14.76 -3.80
N GLU A 302 -7.14 -13.76 -3.14
CA GLU A 302 -6.08 -12.93 -3.71
C GLU A 302 -4.80 -13.72 -4.00
N ALA A 303 -4.39 -14.60 -3.08
CA ALA A 303 -3.22 -15.46 -3.27
C ALA A 303 -3.42 -16.41 -4.45
N ILE A 304 -4.60 -17.04 -4.58
CA ILE A 304 -4.97 -17.89 -5.71
C ILE A 304 -4.99 -17.09 -7.01
N ALA A 305 -5.53 -15.87 -7.01
CA ALA A 305 -5.52 -15.00 -8.19
C ALA A 305 -4.08 -14.63 -8.62
N ARG A 306 -3.20 -14.34 -7.66
CA ARG A 306 -1.77 -14.07 -7.91
C ARG A 306 -1.08 -15.31 -8.49
N LEU A 307 -1.26 -16.48 -7.90
CA LEU A 307 -0.73 -17.75 -8.43
C LEU A 307 -1.25 -18.04 -9.84
N GLY A 308 -2.53 -17.81 -10.09
CA GLY A 308 -3.13 -17.94 -11.42
C GLY A 308 -2.50 -17.01 -12.45
N ASN A 309 -2.14 -15.78 -12.07
CA ASN A 309 -1.46 -14.83 -12.95
C ASN A 309 0.00 -15.22 -13.22
N VAL A 310 0.70 -15.77 -12.22
CA VAL A 310 2.05 -16.34 -12.39
C VAL A 310 2.00 -17.52 -13.35
N LEU A 311 1.12 -18.50 -13.11
CA LEU A 311 0.95 -19.66 -13.99
C LEU A 311 0.59 -19.27 -15.44
N LYS A 312 -0.27 -18.27 -15.64
CA LYS A 312 -0.58 -17.75 -16.98
C LYS A 312 0.63 -17.10 -17.66
N ARG A 313 1.50 -16.44 -16.89
CA ARG A 313 2.75 -15.88 -17.42
C ARG A 313 3.73 -16.99 -17.76
N ASP A 314 3.89 -17.97 -16.88
CA ASP A 314 4.80 -19.10 -17.07
C ASP A 314 4.36 -19.97 -18.24
N MET A 315 3.06 -20.22 -18.40
CA MET A 315 2.52 -20.94 -19.57
C MET A 315 2.81 -20.20 -20.88
N ARG A 316 2.68 -18.87 -20.91
CA ARG A 316 3.09 -18.06 -22.06
C ARG A 316 4.60 -18.10 -22.30
N ASN A 317 5.40 -18.05 -21.24
CA ASN A 317 6.86 -18.13 -21.36
C ASN A 317 7.29 -19.50 -21.90
N MET A 318 6.67 -20.59 -21.43
CA MET A 318 6.90 -21.93 -21.98
C MET A 318 6.47 -22.01 -23.44
N GLU A 319 5.32 -21.46 -23.82
CA GLU A 319 4.89 -21.41 -25.23
C GLU A 319 5.91 -20.66 -26.11
N ILE A 320 6.46 -19.56 -25.63
CA ILE A 320 7.51 -18.80 -26.33
C ILE A 320 8.76 -19.66 -26.50
N ILE A 321 9.28 -20.25 -25.43
CA ILE A 321 10.49 -21.10 -25.47
C ILE A 321 10.30 -22.27 -26.42
N MET A 322 9.17 -22.99 -26.31
CA MET A 322 8.86 -24.12 -27.19
C MET A 322 8.73 -23.68 -28.66
N SER A 323 8.19 -22.48 -28.92
CA SER A 323 8.09 -21.95 -30.27
C SER A 323 9.43 -21.48 -30.85
N GLU A 324 10.38 -21.06 -30.00
CA GLU A 324 11.72 -20.63 -30.38
C GLU A 324 12.61 -21.84 -30.70
N ASP A 325 12.56 -22.89 -29.87
CA ASP A 325 13.24 -24.16 -30.11
C ASP A 325 12.80 -24.78 -31.45
N THR A 326 11.50 -24.79 -31.75
CA THR A 326 10.99 -25.28 -33.04
C THR A 326 11.47 -24.46 -34.25
N LYS A 327 11.65 -23.15 -34.09
CA LYS A 327 12.16 -22.28 -35.17
C LYS A 327 13.65 -22.49 -35.41
N MET A 328 14.43 -22.67 -34.35
CA MET A 328 15.86 -22.98 -34.48
C MET A 328 16.09 -24.35 -35.12
N GLU A 329 15.25 -25.36 -34.84
CA GLU A 329 15.30 -26.66 -35.51
C GLU A 329 14.92 -26.58 -37.01
N GLU A 330 13.95 -25.74 -37.38
CA GLU A 330 13.57 -25.51 -38.78
C GLU A 330 14.64 -24.72 -39.57
N GLU A 331 15.27 -23.71 -38.98
CA GLU A 331 16.37 -22.95 -39.61
C GLU A 331 17.65 -23.78 -39.75
N ALA A 332 17.97 -24.63 -38.76
CA ALA A 332 19.10 -25.55 -38.83
C ALA A 332 18.90 -26.69 -39.85
N SER A 333 17.65 -27.02 -40.19
CA SER A 333 17.32 -28.02 -41.21
C SER A 333 17.29 -27.46 -42.64
N GLN A 334 17.35 -26.13 -42.80
CA GLN A 334 17.35 -25.43 -44.10
C GLN A 334 18.74 -24.95 -44.54
N SER A 335 19.77 -25.10 -43.68
CA SER A 335 21.18 -24.82 -43.98
C SER A 335 21.97 -26.10 -44.24
#